data_AF-A0A3D2MXW0-F1
#
_entry.id   AF-A0A3D2MXW0-F1
#
_cell.length_a   1.000
_cell.length_b   1.000
_cell.length_c   1.000
_cell.angle_alpha   90.00
_cell.angle_beta   90.00
_cell.angle_gamma   90.00
#
_symmetry.space_group_name_H-M   'P 1'
#
loop_
_entity.id
_entity.type
_entity.pdbx_description
1 polymer ?
#
loop_
_entity_poly.entity_id
_entity_poly.type
_entity_poly.pdbx_seq_one_letter_code
_entity_poly.pdbx_strand_id
1 'polypeptide(L)'
;AGDVAPDFPYDGVYEGVYRDRQYGAAKALYDALGIPREEKAKRQEWFLGNFRFFDAPAVAFFMLPDGFGLREACDLGMFTQTVMLGLTAQGLGSCPQTALGFMAKQIRDV
;
A
#
# COMPACT_ATOMS: atom_id res chain seq x y z
N ALA A 1 1.21 9.02 16.91
CA ALA A 1 0.73 8.58 15.59
C ALA A 1 0.68 9.81 14.70
N GLY A 2 1.09 9.72 13.43
CA GLY A 2 0.99 10.82 12.48
C GLY A 2 -0.47 11.20 12.21
N ASP A 3 -0.68 12.42 11.73
CA ASP A 3 -1.98 12.90 11.24
C ASP A 3 -2.40 12.07 10.01
N VAL A 4 -3.45 11.24 10.15
CA VAL A 4 -3.96 10.42 9.03
C VAL A 4 -4.80 11.32 8.14
N ALA A 5 -4.24 11.73 7.00
CA ALA A 5 -4.86 12.68 6.09
C ALA A 5 -4.63 12.24 4.62
N PRO A 6 -5.39 11.26 4.11
CA PRO A 6 -5.32 10.89 2.70
C PRO A 6 -5.95 11.97 1.81
N ASP A 7 -5.37 12.18 0.63
CA ASP A 7 -5.92 13.13 -0.36
C ASP A 7 -7.21 12.60 -1.03
N PHE A 8 -7.41 11.27 -1.03
CA PHE A 8 -8.59 10.62 -1.59
C PHE A 8 -9.33 9.80 -0.52
N PRO A 9 -10.68 9.79 -0.52
CA PRO A 9 -11.46 9.01 0.43
C PRO A 9 -11.13 7.52 0.39
N TYR A 10 -11.06 6.90 1.57
CA TYR A 10 -10.88 5.46 1.72
C TYR A 10 -11.82 4.93 2.81
N ASP A 11 -12.90 4.28 2.40
CA ASP A 11 -13.86 3.68 3.35
C ASP A 11 -13.40 2.30 3.84
N GLY A 12 -12.60 1.59 3.04
CA GLY A 12 -12.09 0.25 3.36
C GLY A 12 -13.17 -0.84 3.47
N VAL A 13 -14.41 -0.51 3.11
CA VAL A 13 -15.55 -1.43 3.12
C VAL A 13 -15.75 -2.00 1.72
N TYR A 14 -15.71 -3.32 1.62
CA TYR A 14 -15.99 -4.06 0.38
C TYR A 14 -17.20 -4.98 0.58
N GLU A 15 -17.92 -5.26 -0.50
CA GLU A 15 -19.10 -6.12 -0.50
C GLU A 15 -18.90 -7.37 -1.37
N GLY A 16 -19.68 -8.41 -1.07
CA GLY A 16 -19.69 -9.67 -1.82
C GLY A 16 -18.30 -10.27 -2.05
N VAL A 17 -18.02 -10.65 -3.29
CA VAL A 17 -16.76 -11.30 -3.70
C VAL A 17 -15.51 -10.47 -3.37
N TYR A 18 -15.62 -9.14 -3.33
CA TYR A 18 -14.48 -8.28 -3.01
C TYR A 18 -14.12 -8.33 -1.53
N ARG A 19 -15.12 -8.46 -0.65
CA ARG A 19 -14.91 -8.67 0.79
C ARG A 19 -14.24 -10.01 1.06
N ASP A 20 -14.71 -11.05 0.38
CA ASP A 20 -14.12 -12.40 0.49
C ASP A 20 -12.66 -12.41 0.03
N ARG A 21 -12.35 -11.72 -1.08
CA ARG A 21 -10.98 -11.54 -1.57
C ARG A 21 -10.11 -10.75 -0.60
N GLN A 22 -10.63 -9.69 0.02
CA GLN A 22 -9.91 -8.90 1.02
C GLN A 22 -9.53 -9.78 2.22
N TYR A 23 -10.47 -10.56 2.77
CA TYR A 23 -10.19 -11.49 3.86
C TYR A 23 -9.23 -12.60 3.45
N GLY A 24 -9.39 -13.15 2.25
CA GLY A 24 -8.51 -14.17 1.68
C GLY A 24 -7.07 -13.68 1.54
N ALA A 25 -6.86 -12.47 1.01
CA ALA A 25 -5.55 -11.85 0.90
C ALA A 25 -4.91 -11.62 2.28
N ALA A 26 -5.66 -11.08 3.24
CA ALA A 26 -5.17 -10.90 4.61
C ALA A 26 -4.82 -12.24 5.28
N LYS A 27 -5.64 -13.28 5.09
CA LYS A 27 -5.38 -14.62 5.61
C LYS A 27 -4.10 -15.19 5.01
N ALA A 28 -3.96 -15.18 3.69
CA ALA A 28 -2.77 -15.70 3.01
C ALA A 28 -1.48 -15.02 3.48
N LEU A 29 -1.52 -13.69 3.65
CA LEU A 29 -0.41 -12.92 4.17
C LEU A 29 -0.02 -13.33 5.60
N TYR A 30 -0.98 -13.37 6.52
CA TYR A 30 -0.69 -13.68 7.92
C TYR A 30 -0.35 -15.16 8.15
N ASP A 31 -0.90 -16.06 7.34
CA ASP A 31 -0.53 -17.48 7.34
C ASP A 31 0.94 -17.65 6.91
N ALA A 32 1.38 -16.94 5.86
CA ALA A 32 2.77 -16.97 5.40
C ALA A 32 3.75 -16.40 6.43
N LEU A 33 3.31 -15.45 7.27
CA LEU A 33 4.10 -14.87 8.35
C LEU A 33 4.08 -15.73 9.64
N GLY A 34 3.22 -16.74 9.71
CA GLY A 34 3.00 -17.51 10.93
C GLY A 34 2.39 -16.70 12.09
N ILE A 35 1.65 -15.63 11.78
CA ILE A 35 1.03 -14.75 12.78
C ILE A 35 -0.48 -15.03 12.85
N PRO A 36 -0.97 -15.77 13.87
CA PRO A 36 -2.37 -16.12 13.94
C PRO A 36 -3.26 -14.90 14.28
N ARG A 37 -4.59 -15.05 14.19
CA ARG A 37 -5.54 -13.92 14.18
C ARG A 37 -5.66 -13.20 15.53
N GLU A 38 -5.45 -13.95 16.59
CA GLU A 38 -5.46 -13.54 17.99
C GLU A 38 -4.25 -12.67 18.37
N GLU A 39 -3.12 -12.79 17.65
CA GLU A 39 -1.89 -12.05 17.93
C GLU A 39 -1.93 -10.62 17.37
N LYS A 40 -2.91 -9.83 17.83
CA LYS A 40 -3.16 -8.46 17.36
C LYS A 40 -1.92 -7.57 17.44
N ALA A 41 -1.13 -7.69 18.50
CA ALA A 41 0.10 -6.92 18.68
C ALA A 41 1.13 -7.21 17.58
N LYS A 42 1.39 -8.49 17.27
CA LYS A 42 2.34 -8.86 16.20
C LYS A 42 1.84 -8.44 14.82
N ARG A 43 0.53 -8.55 14.57
CA ARG A 43 -0.07 -8.05 13.33
C ARG A 43 0.09 -6.55 13.17
N GLN A 44 -0.10 -5.80 14.25
CA GLN A 44 0.10 -4.35 14.27
C GLN A 44 1.57 -3.99 14.05
N GLU A 45 2.50 -4.68 14.71
CA GLU A 45 3.94 -4.50 14.50
C GLU A 45 4.35 -4.75 13.05
N TRP A 46 3.87 -5.85 12.46
CA TRP A 46 4.11 -6.15 11.05
C TRP A 46 3.52 -5.07 10.14
N PHE A 47 2.29 -4.60 10.42
CA PHE A 47 1.66 -3.51 9.68
C PHE A 47 2.50 -2.22 9.74
N LEU A 48 3.09 -1.89 10.89
CA LEU A 48 3.99 -0.74 11.03
C LEU A 48 5.25 -0.85 10.16
N GLY A 49 5.61 -2.06 9.72
CA GLY A 49 6.65 -2.28 8.71
C GLY A 49 6.42 -1.49 7.41
N ASN A 50 5.17 -1.16 7.07
CA ASN A 50 4.88 -0.29 5.93
C ASN A 50 5.62 1.05 5.99
N PHE A 51 5.67 1.67 7.18
CA PHE A 51 6.29 2.98 7.41
C PHE A 51 7.82 2.91 7.54
N ARG A 52 8.38 1.70 7.54
CA ARG A 52 9.82 1.43 7.38
C ARG A 52 10.13 0.84 5.99
N PHE A 53 9.18 0.92 5.06
CA PHE A 53 9.28 0.38 3.70
C PHE A 53 9.59 -1.13 3.66
N PHE A 54 9.20 -1.86 4.71
CA PHE A 54 9.63 -3.25 4.93
C PHE A 54 11.14 -3.45 4.79
N ASP A 55 11.91 -2.48 5.30
CA ASP A 55 13.37 -2.43 5.29
C ASP A 55 14.00 -2.37 3.88
N ALA A 56 13.21 -1.97 2.88
CA ALA A 56 13.72 -1.70 1.53
C ALA A 56 14.67 -0.48 1.54
N PRO A 57 15.76 -0.51 0.73
CA PRO A 57 16.74 0.57 0.69
C PRO A 57 16.27 1.81 -0.09
N ALA A 58 15.14 1.72 -0.79
CA ALA A 58 14.61 2.78 -1.61
C ALA A 58 13.07 2.73 -1.64
N VAL A 59 12.45 3.90 -1.82
CA VAL A 59 11.01 4.09 -2.00
C VAL A 59 10.79 5.04 -3.17
N ALA A 60 9.75 4.78 -3.97
CA ALA A 60 9.32 5.67 -5.05
C ALA A 60 7.88 6.14 -4.77
N PHE A 61 7.68 7.45 -4.78
CA PHE A 61 6.34 8.05 -4.64
C PHE A 61 5.84 8.48 -6.02
N PHE A 62 4.66 7.97 -6.38
CA PHE A 62 3.96 8.33 -7.61
C PHE A 62 2.80 9.26 -7.23
N MET A 63 2.87 10.53 -7.67
CA MET A 63 1.91 11.57 -7.31
C MET A 63 1.17 12.09 -8.55
N LEU A 64 -0.05 12.58 -8.33
CA LEU A 64 -0.80 13.34 -9.32
C LEU A 64 -0.89 14.81 -8.90
N PRO A 65 -0.84 15.76 -9.85
CA PRO A 65 -1.16 17.16 -9.57
C PRO A 65 -2.61 17.34 -9.09
N ASP A 66 -2.85 18.43 -8.35
CA ASP A 66 -4.20 18.82 -7.95
C ASP A 66 -5.13 19.00 -9.17
N GLY A 67 -6.37 18.54 -9.03
CA GLY A 67 -7.39 18.62 -10.08
C GLY A 67 -7.42 17.45 -11.07
N PHE A 68 -6.46 16.52 -10.99
CA PHE A 68 -6.48 15.29 -11.80
C PHE A 68 -7.48 14.28 -11.23
N GLY A 69 -8.11 13.49 -12.11
CA GLY A 69 -9.23 12.63 -11.77
C GLY A 69 -8.94 11.13 -11.96
N LEU A 70 -10.03 10.35 -12.00
CA LEU A 70 -9.97 8.89 -12.13
C LEU A 70 -9.20 8.44 -13.38
N ARG A 71 -9.34 9.16 -14.50
CA ARG A 71 -8.66 8.83 -15.75
C ARG A 71 -7.14 8.87 -15.59
N GLU A 72 -6.62 9.96 -15.04
CA GLU A 72 -5.18 10.14 -14.84
C GLU A 72 -4.65 9.21 -13.73
N ALA A 73 -5.48 8.87 -12.74
CA ALA A 73 -5.15 7.84 -11.76
C ALA A 73 -4.98 6.45 -12.39
N CYS A 74 -5.80 6.10 -13.39
CA CYS A 74 -5.59 4.89 -14.18
C CYS A 74 -4.26 4.93 -14.94
N ASP A 75 -3.92 6.06 -15.57
CA ASP A 75 -2.63 6.25 -16.25
C ASP A 75 -1.45 6.07 -15.30
N LEU A 76 -1.52 6.66 -14.10
CA LEU A 76 -0.49 6.51 -13.06
C LEU A 76 -0.37 5.06 -12.59
N GLY A 77 -1.48 4.34 -12.46
CA GLY A 77 -1.49 2.91 -12.15
C GLY A 77 -0.80 2.06 -13.22
N MET A 78 -1.09 2.33 -14.50
CA MET A 78 -0.42 1.66 -15.63
C MET A 78 1.09 1.93 -15.65
N PHE A 79 1.49 3.19 -15.41
CA PHE A 79 2.90 3.56 -15.30
C PHE A 79 3.60 2.86 -14.12
N THR A 80 2.98 2.90 -12.93
CA THR A 80 3.52 2.28 -11.71
C THR A 80 3.73 0.77 -11.91
N GLN A 81 2.76 0.08 -12.50
CA GLN A 81 2.90 -1.34 -12.83
C GLN A 81 4.03 -1.61 -13.83
N THR A 82 4.21 -0.73 -14.83
CA THR A 82 5.30 -0.85 -15.80
C THR A 82 6.66 -0.74 -15.11
N VAL A 83 6.83 0.20 -14.16
CA VAL A 83 8.04 0.32 -13.36
C VAL A 83 8.30 -0.95 -12.53
N MET A 84 7.27 -1.49 -11.86
CA MET A 84 7.40 -2.71 -11.06
C MET A 84 7.79 -3.93 -11.89
N LEU A 85 7.24 -4.07 -13.11
CA LEU A 85 7.65 -5.11 -14.05
C LEU A 85 9.09 -4.91 -14.53
N GLY A 86 9.51 -3.66 -14.77
CA GLY A 86 10.91 -3.33 -15.08
C GLY A 86 11.87 -3.71 -13.95
N LEU A 87 11.53 -3.41 -12.69
CA LEU A 87 12.29 -3.84 -11.51
C LEU A 87 12.40 -5.37 -11.46
N THR A 88 11.28 -6.08 -11.68
CA THR A 88 11.24 -7.54 -11.71
C THR A 88 12.17 -8.09 -12.80
N ALA A 89 12.18 -7.49 -14.00
CA ALA A 89 13.06 -7.89 -15.09
C ALA A 89 14.56 -7.70 -14.77
N GLN A 90 14.89 -6.82 -13.82
CA GLN A 90 16.25 -6.63 -13.30
C GLN A 90 16.55 -7.47 -12.04
N GLY A 91 15.66 -8.40 -11.67
CA GLY A 91 15.82 -9.24 -10.48
C GLY A 91 15.53 -8.54 -9.16
N LEU A 92 14.85 -7.38 -9.18
CA LEU A 92 14.50 -6.61 -8.00
C LEU A 92 13.05 -6.85 -7.58
N GLY A 93 12.83 -6.92 -6.26
CA GLY A 93 11.50 -6.94 -5.67
C GLY A 93 10.90 -5.53 -5.57
N SER A 94 9.57 -5.44 -5.60
CA SER A 94 8.83 -4.20 -5.31
C SER A 94 7.53 -4.52 -4.59
N CYS A 95 7.03 -3.57 -3.79
CA CYS A 95 5.78 -3.69 -3.05
C CYS A 95 4.94 -2.41 -3.23
N PRO A 96 3.75 -2.46 -3.83
CA PRO A 96 2.87 -1.30 -3.91
C PRO A 96 2.20 -1.09 -2.54
N GLN A 97 2.33 0.13 -1.98
CA GLN A 97 1.91 0.41 -0.60
C GLN A 97 0.89 1.54 -0.51
N THR A 98 -0.38 1.19 -0.28
CA THR A 98 -1.44 2.19 0.00
C THR A 98 -1.26 2.87 1.36
N ALA A 99 -0.66 2.17 2.34
CA ALA A 99 -0.50 2.67 3.72
C ALA A 99 0.27 4.00 3.80
N LEU A 100 1.23 4.23 2.88
CA LEU A 100 1.99 5.49 2.82
C LEU A 100 1.11 6.65 2.35
N GLY A 101 0.15 6.42 1.45
CA GLY A 101 -0.78 7.43 0.95
C GLY A 101 -1.70 8.01 2.04
N PHE A 102 -1.83 7.34 3.18
CA PHE A 102 -2.56 7.87 4.34
C PHE A 102 -1.79 8.97 5.10
N MET A 103 -0.49 9.11 4.81
CA MET A 103 0.41 10.11 5.41
C MET A 103 0.80 11.19 4.38
N ALA A 104 -0.08 11.47 3.40
CA ALA A 104 0.22 12.36 2.28
C ALA A 104 0.68 13.76 2.71
N LYS A 105 0.08 14.30 3.78
CA LYS A 105 0.48 15.57 4.38
C LYS A 105 1.96 15.57 4.81
N GLN A 106 2.38 14.56 5.55
CA GLN A 106 3.75 14.43 6.05
C GLN A 106 4.74 14.18 4.92
N ILE A 107 4.32 13.44 3.89
CA ILE A 107 5.16 13.16 2.72
C ILE A 107 5.43 14.45 1.92
N ARG A 108 4.47 15.39 1.85
CA ARG A 108 4.66 16.68 1.16
C ARG A 108 5.60 17.65 1.87
N ASP A 109 5.79 17.50 3.18
CA ASP A 109 6.62 18.40 3.99
C ASP A 109 8.13 18.11 3.89
N VAL A 110 8.53 17.06 3.15
CA VAL A 110 9.92 16.63 2.94
C VAL A 110 10.36 16.91 1.51
#